data_AF-A0A1U7UQW2-F1
#
_entry.id   AF-A0A1U7UQW2-F1
#
_cell.length_a   1.000
_cell.length_b   1.000
_cell.length_c   1.000
_cell.angle_alpha   90.00
_cell.angle_beta   90.00
_cell.angle_gamma   90.00
#
_symmetry.space_group_name_H-M   'P 1'
#
loop_
_entity.id
_entity.type
_entity.pdbx_description
1 polymer ?
#
loop_
_entity_poly.entity_id
_entity_poly.type
_entity_poly.pdbx_seq_one_letter_code
_entity_poly.pdbx_strand_id
1 'polypeptide(L)'
;MSDPNKAAIAAEKEALNLKLPPVVHPPENIGVDTPAQSKLLNYRRSKEQQKKINQLVMDEARRNLDRTLGKRTPQVPEPDYPSTMTSEIKKKGFHYIFMKQCVESSPIVPIQQEWLDHMLMLIPKSLKEGKEREDLLESLINEVSSDFENSMKRYLVQSVLVKPPVKWLEDEGGPLPESPVVLDYSNPWHSSYVQARNQILSNLHIVHPTMKILLDLGYKTFADTVLLDLTGIRAKGPIDCELLKTDLSIQARKAEEKIMNTWYPKVINLFTKKEALEGIKPEKLDAFYNCVSTLMSNQVNAFYIYVK
;
A
#
# COMPACT_ATOMS: atom_id res chain seq x y z
N MET A 1 -68.40 0.84 -11.90
CA MET A 1 -68.77 1.88 -12.88
C MET A 1 -67.49 2.26 -13.62
N SER A 2 -67.25 1.67 -14.80
CA SER A 2 -66.05 1.94 -15.60
C SER A 2 -66.24 3.28 -16.31
N ASP A 3 -65.34 4.22 -16.08
CA ASP A 3 -65.44 5.60 -16.55
C ASP A 3 -65.42 5.64 -18.09
N PRO A 4 -66.52 5.98 -18.77
CA PRO A 4 -66.64 5.87 -20.23
C PRO A 4 -65.64 6.78 -20.97
N ASN A 5 -65.20 7.86 -20.32
CA ASN A 5 -64.14 8.73 -20.84
C ASN A 5 -62.77 8.03 -20.92
N LYS A 6 -62.47 7.09 -20.02
CA LYS A 6 -61.17 6.41 -20.00
C LYS A 6 -61.04 5.43 -21.18
N ALA A 7 -62.15 4.79 -21.57
CA ALA A 7 -62.21 3.92 -22.73
C ALA A 7 -62.15 4.72 -24.05
N ALA A 8 -62.83 5.87 -24.12
CA ALA A 8 -62.76 6.76 -25.27
C ALA A 8 -61.35 7.31 -25.51
N ILE A 9 -60.65 7.74 -24.45
CA ILE A 9 -59.27 8.24 -24.53
C ILE A 9 -58.28 7.12 -24.91
N ALA A 10 -58.53 5.89 -24.49
CA ALA A 10 -57.71 4.73 -24.88
C ALA A 10 -57.91 4.37 -26.36
N ALA A 11 -59.17 4.34 -26.82
CA ALA A 11 -59.52 4.08 -28.22
C ALA A 11 -59.00 5.17 -29.17
N GLU A 12 -59.04 6.44 -28.75
CA GLU A 12 -58.50 7.56 -29.51
C GLU A 12 -56.96 7.52 -29.55
N LYS A 13 -56.30 7.13 -28.45
CA LYS A 13 -54.85 6.85 -28.44
C LYS A 13 -54.46 5.69 -29.35
N GLU A 14 -55.31 4.67 -29.46
CA GLU A 14 -55.08 3.51 -30.32
C GLU A 14 -55.34 3.84 -31.80
N ALA A 15 -56.35 4.66 -32.09
CA ALA A 15 -56.61 5.20 -33.44
C ALA A 15 -55.53 6.17 -33.91
N LEU A 16 -54.92 6.95 -33.00
CA LEU A 16 -53.77 7.81 -33.30
C LEU A 16 -52.44 7.04 -33.36
N ASN A 17 -52.39 5.78 -32.90
CA ASN A 17 -51.27 4.85 -33.12
C ASN A 17 -51.31 4.22 -34.52
N LEU A 18 -51.77 4.97 -35.52
CA LEU A 18 -51.47 4.68 -36.93
C LEU A 18 -49.95 4.72 -37.09
N LYS A 19 -49.32 3.55 -36.99
CA LYS A 19 -47.92 3.34 -37.34
C LYS A 19 -47.80 3.60 -38.83
N LEU A 20 -47.52 4.86 -39.18
CA LEU A 20 -47.03 5.21 -40.50
C LEU A 20 -45.83 4.29 -40.80
N PRO A 21 -45.72 3.74 -42.02
CA PRO A 21 -44.59 2.92 -42.37
C PRO A 21 -43.28 3.69 -42.09
N PRO A 22 -42.21 3.02 -41.64
CA PRO A 22 -40.93 3.66 -41.45
C PRO A 22 -40.53 4.38 -42.74
N VAL A 23 -40.10 5.64 -42.65
CA VAL A 23 -39.56 6.36 -43.80
C VAL A 23 -38.35 5.56 -44.30
N VAL A 24 -38.43 5.07 -45.53
CA VAL A 24 -37.35 4.30 -46.16
C VAL A 24 -36.21 5.27 -46.47
N HIS A 25 -35.07 5.08 -45.81
CA HIS A 25 -33.85 5.78 -46.15
C HIS A 25 -33.19 5.11 -47.36
N PRO A 26 -32.66 5.87 -48.34
CA PRO A 26 -31.82 5.29 -49.38
C PRO A 26 -30.58 4.65 -48.76
N PRO A 27 -30.04 3.56 -49.34
CA PRO A 27 -28.80 2.94 -48.86
C PRO A 27 -27.62 3.93 -48.96
N GLU A 28 -26.76 3.94 -47.94
CA GLU A 28 -25.64 4.90 -47.75
C GLU A 28 -24.57 4.93 -48.86
N ASN A 29 -24.68 4.07 -49.89
CA ASN A 29 -23.66 3.91 -50.94
C ASN A 29 -23.98 4.63 -52.26
N ILE A 30 -24.93 5.59 -52.28
CA ILE A 30 -25.14 6.46 -53.44
C ILE A 30 -25.14 7.94 -53.00
N GLY A 31 -23.94 8.53 -52.97
CA GLY A 31 -23.73 9.95 -53.27
C GLY A 31 -24.27 11.00 -52.29
N VAL A 32 -23.37 11.54 -51.47
CA VAL A 32 -23.32 12.93 -50.96
C VAL A 32 -24.61 13.47 -50.33
N ASP A 33 -24.87 13.10 -49.06
CA ASP A 33 -25.78 13.87 -48.22
C ASP A 33 -25.12 15.21 -47.85
N THR A 34 -25.60 16.30 -48.46
CA THR A 34 -25.16 17.64 -48.09
C THR A 34 -25.58 17.92 -46.63
N PRO A 35 -24.79 18.62 -45.77
CA PRO A 35 -25.13 18.83 -44.36
C PRO A 35 -26.49 19.50 -44.09
N ALA A 36 -27.06 20.17 -45.09
CA ALA A 36 -28.40 20.74 -45.04
C ALA A 36 -29.51 19.67 -45.22
N GLN A 37 -29.28 18.66 -46.06
CA GLN A 37 -30.23 17.57 -46.33
C GLN A 37 -30.32 16.61 -45.14
N SER A 38 -29.19 16.29 -44.51
CA SER A 38 -29.18 15.46 -43.29
C SER A 38 -29.88 16.12 -42.10
N LYS A 39 -29.84 17.46 -42.00
CA LYS A 39 -30.62 18.22 -41.02
C LYS A 39 -32.12 18.08 -41.25
N LEU A 40 -32.59 18.14 -42.50
CA LEU A 40 -34.02 17.99 -42.81
C LEU A 40 -34.54 16.57 -42.57
N LEU A 41 -33.74 15.54 -42.87
CA LEU A 41 -34.11 14.14 -42.64
C LEU A 41 -34.17 13.77 -41.15
N ASN A 42 -33.31 14.37 -40.33
CA ASN A 42 -33.25 14.10 -38.90
C ASN A 42 -34.08 15.06 -38.03
N TYR A 43 -34.58 16.15 -38.63
CA TYR A 43 -35.41 17.13 -37.95
C TYR A 43 -36.78 16.54 -37.62
N ARG A 44 -37.12 16.53 -36.33
CA ARG A 44 -38.46 16.15 -35.85
C ARG A 44 -39.01 17.28 -34.99
N ARG A 45 -40.04 17.96 -35.50
CA ARG A 45 -40.71 19.08 -34.82
C ARG A 45 -41.16 18.71 -33.39
N SER A 46 -41.63 17.49 -33.17
CA SER A 46 -42.04 16.99 -31.84
C SER A 46 -40.87 16.96 -30.84
N LYS A 47 -39.67 16.55 -31.28
CA LYS A 47 -38.47 16.54 -30.42
C LYS A 47 -38.05 17.97 -30.06
N GLU A 48 -38.17 18.92 -30.97
CA GLU A 48 -37.85 20.32 -30.67
C GLU A 48 -38.85 20.98 -29.73
N GLN A 49 -40.15 20.71 -29.92
CA GLN A 49 -41.18 21.16 -29.00
C GLN A 49 -40.96 20.60 -27.59
N GLN A 50 -40.61 19.31 -27.48
CA GLN A 50 -40.27 18.70 -26.19
C GLN A 50 -39.03 19.36 -25.56
N LYS A 51 -37.99 19.66 -26.34
CA LYS A 51 -36.80 20.38 -25.84
C LYS A 51 -37.16 21.76 -25.30
N LYS A 52 -38.01 22.52 -26.00
CA LYS A 52 -38.48 23.85 -25.55
C LYS A 52 -39.27 23.76 -24.25
N ILE A 53 -40.16 22.77 -24.13
CA ILE A 53 -40.94 22.54 -22.90
C ILE A 53 -40.00 22.20 -21.73
N ASN A 54 -39.03 21.30 -21.95
CA ASN A 54 -38.09 20.92 -20.91
C ASN A 54 -37.24 22.11 -20.44
N GLN A 55 -36.82 22.99 -21.36
CA GLN A 55 -36.11 24.23 -21.00
C GLN A 55 -36.97 25.16 -20.12
N LEU A 56 -38.23 25.37 -20.50
CA LEU A 56 -39.19 26.17 -19.70
C LEU A 56 -39.37 25.62 -18.28
N VAL A 57 -39.47 24.29 -18.13
CA VAL A 57 -39.59 23.64 -16.81
C VAL A 57 -38.33 23.87 -15.97
N MET A 58 -37.15 23.76 -16.57
CA MET A 58 -35.88 23.99 -15.86
C MET A 58 -35.71 25.44 -15.43
N ASP A 59 -36.11 26.39 -16.27
CA ASP A 59 -36.05 27.83 -15.96
C ASP A 59 -37.05 28.19 -14.85
N GLU A 60 -38.25 27.61 -14.84
CA GLU A 60 -39.24 27.77 -13.78
C GLU A 60 -38.72 27.23 -12.43
N ALA A 61 -38.03 26.07 -12.46
CA ALA A 61 -37.43 25.47 -11.27
C ALA A 61 -36.32 26.36 -10.69
N ARG A 62 -35.45 26.93 -11.53
CA ARG A 62 -34.42 27.90 -11.11
C ARG A 62 -35.04 29.14 -10.47
N ARG A 63 -36.04 29.74 -11.12
CA ARG A 63 -36.73 30.93 -10.58
C ARG A 63 -37.39 30.67 -9.22
N ASN A 64 -37.95 29.49 -9.00
CA ASN A 64 -38.53 29.11 -7.70
C ASN A 64 -37.44 28.93 -6.61
N LEU A 65 -36.28 28.39 -6.98
CA LEU A 65 -35.15 28.25 -6.07
C LEU A 65 -34.61 29.63 -5.66
N ASP A 66 -34.44 30.54 -6.61
CA ASP A 66 -34.00 31.91 -6.32
C ASP A 66 -35.01 32.68 -5.44
N ARG A 67 -36.32 32.48 -5.67
CA ARG A 67 -37.38 33.06 -4.83
C ARG A 67 -37.39 32.51 -3.40
N THR A 68 -37.01 31.26 -3.18
CA THR A 68 -36.92 30.67 -1.83
C THR A 68 -35.66 31.12 -1.11
N LEU A 69 -34.55 31.27 -1.82
CA LEU A 69 -33.30 31.81 -1.26
C LEU A 69 -33.41 33.31 -0.91
N GLY A 70 -34.06 34.12 -1.74
CA GLY A 70 -34.25 35.55 -1.49
C GLY A 70 -35.20 35.88 -0.33
N LYS A 71 -35.99 34.91 0.16
CA LYS A 71 -36.90 35.06 1.32
C LYS A 71 -36.30 34.52 2.63
N ARG A 72 -35.05 34.07 2.63
CA ARG A 72 -34.39 33.59 3.85
C ARG A 72 -34.00 34.82 4.69
N THR A 73 -34.73 35.05 5.77
CA THR A 73 -34.37 36.00 6.83
C THR A 73 -32.95 35.70 7.33
N PRO A 74 -32.16 36.71 7.77
CA PRO A 74 -30.85 36.47 8.35
C PRO A 74 -30.97 35.46 9.49
N GLN A 75 -30.10 34.46 9.49
CA GLN A 75 -30.06 33.42 10.51
C GLN A 75 -29.84 34.09 11.88
N VAL A 76 -30.87 34.09 12.72
CA VAL A 76 -30.74 34.45 14.15
C VAL A 76 -29.68 33.52 14.76
N PRO A 77 -28.78 34.00 15.65
CA PRO A 77 -27.87 33.12 16.36
C PRO A 77 -28.64 32.00 17.03
N GLU A 78 -28.13 30.77 16.92
CA GLU A 78 -28.76 29.59 17.48
C GLU A 78 -29.02 29.79 18.99
N PRO A 79 -30.24 29.57 19.50
CA PRO A 79 -30.52 29.76 20.93
C PRO A 79 -29.68 28.78 21.74
N ASP A 80 -28.96 29.25 22.76
CA ASP A 80 -28.31 28.38 23.73
C ASP A 80 -29.38 27.66 24.56
N TYR A 81 -29.55 26.36 24.31
CA TYR A 81 -30.48 25.51 25.04
C TYR A 81 -29.91 25.12 26.42
N PRO A 82 -30.74 25.02 27.48
CA PRO A 82 -30.27 24.61 28.80
C PRO A 82 -29.77 23.15 28.81
N SER A 83 -28.81 22.83 29.70
CA SER A 83 -28.11 21.53 29.79
C SER A 83 -29.03 20.31 29.99
N THR A 84 -30.29 20.53 30.34
CA THR A 84 -31.36 19.51 30.47
C THR A 84 -31.96 19.07 29.14
N MET A 85 -31.74 19.79 28.02
CA MET A 85 -32.15 19.41 26.66
C MET A 85 -31.07 18.64 25.88
N THR A 86 -30.30 17.80 26.55
CA THR A 86 -29.47 16.82 25.83
C THR A 86 -30.39 15.79 25.18
N SER A 87 -30.27 15.61 23.87
CA SER A 87 -31.02 14.56 23.15
C SER A 87 -30.83 13.21 23.84
N GLU A 88 -31.84 12.34 23.80
CA GLU A 88 -31.79 11.00 24.42
C GLU A 88 -30.54 10.20 24.01
N ILE A 89 -30.05 10.44 22.79
CA ILE A 89 -28.80 9.87 22.26
C ILE A 89 -27.57 10.39 23.01
N LYS A 90 -27.51 11.68 23.33
CA LYS A 90 -26.41 12.27 24.12
C LYS A 90 -26.42 11.75 25.56
N LYS A 91 -27.60 11.62 26.20
CA LYS A 91 -27.72 11.03 27.54
C LYS A 91 -27.21 9.59 27.60
N LYS A 92 -27.58 8.77 26.61
CA LYS A 92 -27.07 7.39 26.46
C LYS A 92 -25.55 7.35 26.30
N GLY A 93 -24.98 8.27 25.55
CA GLY A 93 -23.52 8.40 25.42
C GLY A 93 -22.82 8.74 26.73
N PHE A 94 -23.33 9.72 27.50
CA PHE A 94 -22.77 10.06 28.81
C PHE A 94 -22.89 8.92 29.83
N HIS A 95 -24.03 8.21 29.84
CA HIS A 95 -24.21 7.05 30.71
C HIS A 95 -23.22 5.93 30.37
N TYR A 96 -23.02 5.66 29.08
CA TYR A 96 -22.03 4.68 28.63
C TYR A 96 -20.61 5.05 29.08
N ILE A 97 -20.21 6.33 28.97
CA ILE A 97 -18.87 6.77 29.43
C ILE A 97 -18.71 6.55 30.93
N PHE A 98 -19.72 6.91 31.72
CA PHE A 98 -19.70 6.68 33.16
C PHE A 98 -19.58 5.18 33.49
N MET A 99 -20.41 4.34 32.86
CA MET A 99 -20.34 2.89 33.07
C MET A 99 -19.00 2.31 32.61
N LYS A 100 -18.43 2.81 31.50
CA LYS A 100 -17.11 2.42 31.00
C LYS A 100 -16.04 2.68 32.06
N GLN A 101 -16.04 3.86 32.68
CA GLN A 101 -15.10 4.19 33.78
C GLN A 101 -15.27 3.26 34.99
N CYS A 102 -16.50 2.85 35.31
CA CYS A 102 -16.75 1.89 36.39
C CYS A 102 -16.20 0.49 36.05
N VAL A 103 -16.28 0.06 34.79
CA VAL A 103 -15.73 -1.23 34.37
C VAL A 103 -14.19 -1.19 34.31
N GLU A 104 -13.60 -0.09 33.82
CA GLU A 104 -12.15 0.08 33.75
C GLU A 104 -11.47 0.18 35.13
N SER A 105 -12.20 0.62 36.16
CA SER A 105 -11.73 0.67 37.55
C SER A 105 -11.93 -0.65 38.32
N SER A 106 -12.58 -1.65 37.71
CA SER A 106 -12.66 -2.98 38.28
C SER A 106 -11.27 -3.60 38.41
N PRO A 107 -10.96 -4.33 39.49
CA PRO A 107 -9.70 -5.04 39.59
C PRO A 107 -9.58 -6.08 38.47
N ILE A 108 -8.44 -6.07 37.79
CA ILE A 108 -8.09 -7.02 36.74
C ILE A 108 -6.96 -7.89 37.24
N VAL A 109 -6.97 -9.17 36.85
CA VAL A 109 -5.88 -10.08 37.15
C VAL A 109 -4.65 -9.62 36.36
N PRO A 110 -3.55 -9.24 37.03
CA PRO A 110 -2.33 -8.84 36.34
C PRO A 110 -1.74 -10.02 35.57
N ILE A 111 -0.80 -9.74 34.66
CA ILE A 111 -0.10 -10.78 33.92
C ILE A 111 0.61 -11.75 34.89
N GLN A 112 0.52 -13.05 34.61
CA GLN A 112 1.16 -14.07 35.44
C GLN A 112 2.67 -14.02 35.25
N GLN A 113 3.42 -14.07 36.36
CA GLN A 113 4.89 -14.02 36.32
C GLN A 113 5.49 -15.18 35.51
N GLU A 114 4.87 -16.35 35.55
CA GLU A 114 5.28 -17.53 34.77
C GLU A 114 5.31 -17.25 33.26
N TRP A 115 4.41 -16.40 32.76
CA TRP A 115 4.37 -16.03 31.35
C TRP A 115 5.51 -15.09 30.98
N LEU A 116 5.79 -14.12 31.85
CA LEU A 116 6.95 -13.24 31.70
C LEU A 116 8.25 -14.05 31.72
N ASP A 117 8.36 -15.01 32.65
CA ASP A 117 9.54 -15.88 32.76
C ASP A 117 9.73 -16.73 31.51
N HIS A 118 8.66 -17.30 30.94
CA HIS A 118 8.72 -18.00 29.66
C HIS A 118 9.13 -17.10 28.49
N MET A 119 8.58 -15.88 28.41
CA MET A 119 8.99 -14.90 27.39
C MET A 119 10.48 -14.56 27.52
N LEU A 120 10.95 -14.36 28.76
CA LEU A 120 12.35 -14.12 29.03
C LEU A 120 13.20 -15.33 28.64
N MET A 121 12.78 -16.57 28.89
CA MET A 121 13.55 -17.77 28.51
C MET A 121 13.82 -17.86 27.01
N LEU A 122 12.94 -17.33 26.15
CA LEU A 122 13.12 -17.32 24.70
C LEU A 122 14.22 -16.32 24.25
N ILE A 123 14.56 -15.35 25.09
CA ILE A 123 15.56 -14.33 24.78
C ILE A 123 16.98 -14.86 25.10
N PRO A 124 17.92 -14.82 24.12
CA PRO A 124 19.32 -15.20 24.34
C PRO A 124 20.00 -14.41 25.47
N LYS A 125 20.83 -15.07 26.27
CA LYS A 125 21.55 -14.46 27.41
C LYS A 125 22.41 -13.26 27.01
N SER A 126 23.04 -13.32 25.84
CA SER A 126 23.87 -12.24 25.29
C SER A 126 23.13 -10.91 25.07
N LEU A 127 21.79 -10.93 25.03
CA LEU A 127 20.94 -9.74 24.90
C LEU A 127 20.36 -9.26 26.23
N LYS A 128 20.46 -10.07 27.29
CA LYS A 128 20.01 -9.72 28.65
C LYS A 128 21.10 -9.06 29.47
N GLU A 129 22.35 -9.41 29.20
CA GLU A 129 23.50 -8.96 29.98
C GLU A 129 23.90 -7.52 29.58
N GLY A 130 23.98 -6.64 30.58
CA GLY A 130 24.46 -5.27 30.46
C GLY A 130 23.51 -4.26 31.12
N LYS A 131 24.07 -3.29 31.85
CA LYS A 131 23.30 -2.33 32.67
C LYS A 131 22.21 -1.58 31.88
N GLU A 132 22.54 -1.07 30.69
CA GLU A 132 21.57 -0.37 29.82
C GLU A 132 20.51 -1.31 29.22
N ARG A 133 20.83 -2.61 29.10
CA ARG A 133 19.91 -3.61 28.54
C ARG A 133 18.96 -4.16 29.59
N GLU A 134 19.39 -4.22 30.84
CA GLU A 134 18.54 -4.54 32.00
C GLU A 134 17.45 -3.47 32.18
N ASP A 135 17.83 -2.18 32.13
CA ASP A 135 16.88 -1.06 32.19
C ASP A 135 15.87 -1.10 31.03
N LEU A 136 16.35 -1.39 29.82
CA LEU A 136 15.48 -1.55 28.64
C LEU A 136 14.54 -2.75 28.81
N LEU A 137 15.04 -3.86 29.35
CA LEU A 137 14.25 -5.07 29.57
C LEU A 137 13.13 -4.82 30.59
N GLU A 138 13.42 -4.10 31.68
CA GLU A 138 12.42 -3.71 32.67
C GLU A 138 11.36 -2.79 32.04
N SER A 139 11.77 -1.82 31.22
CA SER A 139 10.83 -0.97 30.47
C SER A 139 9.93 -1.77 29.54
N LEU A 140 10.47 -2.77 28.84
CA LEU A 140 9.71 -3.63 27.93
C LEU A 140 8.74 -4.54 28.68
N ILE A 141 9.14 -5.09 29.84
CA ILE A 141 8.24 -5.88 30.69
C ILE A 141 7.09 -5.02 31.19
N ASN A 142 7.37 -3.78 31.58
CA ASN A 142 6.34 -2.83 32.01
C ASN A 142 5.39 -2.46 30.87
N GLU A 143 5.91 -2.26 29.65
CA GLU A 143 5.10 -2.02 28.45
C GLU A 143 4.16 -3.20 28.17
N VAL A 144 4.69 -4.42 28.14
CA VAL A 144 3.89 -5.65 27.91
C VAL A 144 2.83 -5.82 29.00
N SER A 145 3.17 -5.54 30.26
CA SER A 145 2.23 -5.65 31.38
C SER A 145 1.11 -4.62 31.27
N SER A 146 1.45 -3.36 30.96
CA SER A 146 0.49 -2.28 30.72
C SER A 146 -0.43 -2.60 29.52
N ASP A 147 0.13 -3.12 28.42
CA ASP A 147 -0.63 -3.46 27.23
C ASP A 147 -1.58 -4.64 27.48
N PHE A 148 -1.15 -5.63 28.25
CA PHE A 148 -2.02 -6.72 28.70
C PHE A 148 -3.17 -6.19 29.54
N GLU A 149 -2.90 -5.34 30.53
CA GLU A 149 -3.94 -4.73 31.36
C GLU A 149 -4.93 -3.90 30.53
N ASN A 150 -4.43 -3.05 29.64
CA ASN A 150 -5.26 -2.22 28.76
C ASN A 150 -6.13 -3.08 27.83
N SER A 151 -5.55 -4.15 27.28
CA SER A 151 -6.27 -5.12 26.45
C SER A 151 -7.37 -5.84 27.24
N MET A 152 -7.09 -6.21 28.48
CA MET A 152 -8.05 -6.87 29.36
C MET A 152 -9.18 -5.92 29.80
N LYS A 153 -8.85 -4.66 30.14
CA LYS A 153 -9.84 -3.58 30.42
C LYS A 153 -10.79 -3.42 29.24
N ARG A 154 -10.22 -3.31 28.03
CA ARG A 154 -10.99 -3.17 26.80
C ARG A 154 -11.87 -4.38 26.53
N TYR A 155 -11.36 -5.59 26.71
CA TYR A 155 -12.15 -6.83 26.59
C TYR A 155 -13.33 -6.83 27.57
N LEU A 156 -13.10 -6.49 28.83
CA LEU A 156 -14.16 -6.41 29.84
C LEU A 156 -15.23 -5.39 29.47
N VAL A 157 -14.83 -4.17 29.08
CA VAL A 157 -15.77 -3.13 28.62
C VAL A 157 -16.63 -3.63 27.45
N GLN A 158 -16.02 -4.24 26.44
CA GLN A 158 -16.74 -4.73 25.26
C GLN A 158 -17.62 -5.96 25.56
N SER A 159 -17.25 -6.79 26.54
CA SER A 159 -18.02 -7.97 26.94
C SER A 159 -19.24 -7.64 27.82
N VAL A 160 -19.13 -6.61 28.67
CA VAL A 160 -20.17 -6.22 29.64
C VAL A 160 -21.08 -5.11 29.10
N LEU A 161 -20.52 -4.14 28.37
CA LEU A 161 -21.25 -2.97 27.89
C LEU A 161 -21.47 -3.04 26.38
N VAL A 162 -22.73 -2.87 25.97
CA VAL A 162 -23.07 -2.72 24.56
C VAL A 162 -22.92 -1.26 24.16
N LYS A 163 -22.06 -1.00 23.16
CA LYS A 163 -21.82 0.35 22.66
C LYS A 163 -23.08 0.94 22.01
N PRO A 164 -23.56 2.12 22.45
CA PRO A 164 -24.67 2.79 21.78
C PRO A 164 -24.22 3.32 20.41
N PRO A 165 -25.11 3.40 19.39
CA PRO A 165 -24.77 3.81 18.03
C PRO A 165 -24.60 5.33 17.93
N VAL A 166 -23.57 5.87 18.58
CA VAL A 166 -23.32 7.31 18.69
C VAL A 166 -22.01 7.64 17.99
N LYS A 167 -22.07 8.51 16.96
CA LYS A 167 -20.91 8.79 16.07
C LYS A 167 -19.71 9.45 16.75
N TRP A 168 -19.91 10.21 17.82
CA TRP A 168 -18.84 10.90 18.55
C TRP A 168 -18.20 10.02 19.64
N LEU A 169 -18.77 8.85 19.92
CA LEU A 169 -18.20 7.91 20.86
C LEU A 169 -17.16 7.07 20.10
N GLU A 170 -15.92 7.56 20.08
CA GLU A 170 -14.82 6.88 19.40
C GLU A 170 -14.63 5.46 19.96
N ASP A 171 -14.31 4.53 19.06
CA ASP A 171 -13.91 3.20 19.45
C ASP A 171 -12.39 3.25 19.70
N GLU A 172 -11.98 3.18 20.97
CA GLU A 172 -10.57 3.19 21.39
C GLU A 172 -9.78 1.98 20.83
N GLY A 173 -10.45 1.06 20.17
CA GLY A 173 -9.82 0.23 19.16
C GLY A 173 -10.85 -0.60 18.44
N GLY A 174 -10.47 -1.12 17.27
CA GLY A 174 -11.34 -1.91 16.39
C GLY A 174 -11.93 -3.19 17.02
N PRO A 175 -12.35 -4.18 16.21
CA PRO A 175 -12.76 -5.47 16.77
C PRO A 175 -11.65 -6.03 17.68
N LEU A 176 -12.05 -6.81 18.71
CA LEU A 176 -11.08 -7.56 19.50
C LEU A 176 -10.13 -8.29 18.54
N PRO A 177 -8.81 -8.30 18.80
CA PRO A 177 -7.92 -9.13 18.01
C PRO A 177 -8.50 -10.55 18.05
N GLU A 178 -8.86 -11.09 16.90
CA GLU A 178 -9.20 -12.50 16.81
C GLU A 178 -8.02 -13.27 17.38
N SER A 179 -8.30 -14.32 18.18
CA SER A 179 -7.25 -15.22 18.66
C SER A 179 -6.37 -15.52 17.46
N PRO A 180 -5.05 -15.21 17.51
CA PRO A 180 -4.20 -15.48 16.37
C PRO A 180 -4.45 -16.93 16.03
N VAL A 181 -4.99 -17.20 14.84
CA VAL A 181 -5.17 -18.56 14.34
C VAL A 181 -3.82 -19.18 14.56
N VAL A 182 -3.72 -20.04 15.59
CA VAL A 182 -2.44 -20.57 16.03
C VAL A 182 -1.93 -21.26 14.81
N LEU A 183 -0.94 -20.65 14.15
CA LEU A 183 -0.24 -21.27 13.05
C LEU A 183 0.43 -22.44 13.75
N ASP A 184 -0.21 -23.59 13.63
CA ASP A 184 0.27 -24.80 14.25
C ASP A 184 1.64 -25.09 13.67
N TYR A 185 2.69 -24.74 14.40
CA TYR A 185 4.07 -24.99 13.99
C TYR A 185 4.39 -26.50 14.04
N SER A 186 3.44 -27.34 14.48
CA SER A 186 3.48 -28.81 14.37
C SER A 186 3.30 -29.32 12.94
N ASN A 187 3.18 -28.42 11.96
CA ASN A 187 2.99 -28.78 10.57
C ASN A 187 4.18 -29.59 9.98
N PRO A 188 3.88 -30.57 9.08
CA PRO A 188 4.88 -31.42 8.41
C PRO A 188 5.86 -30.66 7.49
N TRP A 189 5.66 -29.36 7.27
CA TRP A 189 6.57 -28.54 6.46
C TRP A 189 7.83 -28.12 7.23
N HIS A 190 7.84 -28.13 8.58
CA HIS A 190 9.01 -27.70 9.34
C HIS A 190 10.24 -28.57 9.04
N SER A 191 10.06 -29.88 8.96
CA SER A 191 11.12 -30.81 8.58
C SER A 191 11.63 -30.54 7.17
N SER A 192 10.72 -30.31 6.20
CA SER A 192 11.06 -29.93 4.83
C SER A 192 11.81 -28.60 4.77
N TYR A 193 11.39 -27.61 5.56
CA TYR A 193 12.07 -26.30 5.66
C TYR A 193 13.48 -26.45 6.24
N VAL A 194 13.63 -27.17 7.36
CA VAL A 194 14.93 -27.41 7.99
C VAL A 194 15.84 -28.17 7.02
N GLN A 195 15.32 -29.17 6.30
CA GLN A 195 16.06 -29.91 5.29
C GLN A 195 16.53 -28.98 4.15
N ALA A 196 15.63 -28.21 3.55
CA ALA A 196 15.95 -27.27 2.47
C ALA A 196 16.96 -26.20 2.94
N ARG A 197 16.77 -25.66 4.15
CA ARG A 197 17.70 -24.71 4.77
C ARG A 197 19.09 -25.32 4.95
N ASN A 198 19.17 -26.54 5.44
CA ASN A 198 20.45 -27.24 5.63
C ASN A 198 21.12 -27.56 4.29
N GLN A 199 20.35 -27.93 3.26
CA GLN A 199 20.86 -28.12 1.90
C GLN A 199 21.46 -26.84 1.34
N ILE A 200 20.72 -25.72 1.41
CA ILE A 200 21.18 -24.40 0.97
C ILE A 200 22.43 -23.99 1.73
N LEU A 201 22.44 -24.12 3.06
CA LEU A 201 23.59 -23.77 3.90
C LEU A 201 24.84 -24.59 3.51
N SER A 202 24.66 -25.87 3.21
CA SER A 202 25.75 -26.78 2.91
C SER A 202 26.33 -26.62 1.49
N ASN A 203 25.57 -26.07 0.55
CA ASN A 203 25.94 -26.03 -0.87
C ASN A 203 26.19 -24.62 -1.40
N LEU A 204 25.52 -23.60 -0.86
CA LEU A 204 25.55 -22.25 -1.41
C LEU A 204 26.61 -21.36 -0.76
N HIS A 205 27.12 -21.73 0.42
CA HIS A 205 28.25 -21.08 1.12
C HIS A 205 28.12 -19.55 1.35
N ILE A 206 26.92 -18.96 1.22
CA ILE A 206 26.67 -17.50 1.35
C ILE A 206 27.10 -16.95 2.71
N VAL A 207 26.93 -17.74 3.77
CA VAL A 207 27.16 -17.29 5.16
C VAL A 207 28.66 -17.35 5.53
N HIS A 208 29.53 -17.82 4.62
CA HIS A 208 30.95 -17.94 4.92
C HIS A 208 31.59 -16.55 5.17
N PRO A 209 32.42 -16.37 6.22
CA PRO A 209 33.05 -15.08 6.53
C PRO A 209 33.81 -14.45 5.36
N THR A 210 34.46 -15.27 4.53
CA THR A 210 35.16 -14.82 3.31
C THR A 210 34.23 -14.10 2.33
N MET A 211 32.98 -14.55 2.18
CA MET A 211 32.00 -13.91 1.27
C MET A 211 31.65 -12.50 1.75
N LYS A 212 31.55 -12.30 3.08
CA LYS A 212 31.35 -10.97 3.66
C LYS A 212 32.54 -10.05 3.41
N ILE A 213 33.77 -10.56 3.55
CA ILE A 213 34.99 -9.77 3.30
C ILE A 213 35.09 -9.40 1.82
N LEU A 214 34.80 -10.33 0.91
CA LEU A 214 34.73 -10.08 -0.52
C LEU A 214 33.66 -9.02 -0.86
N LEU A 215 32.50 -9.11 -0.20
CA LEU A 215 31.42 -8.15 -0.36
C LEU A 215 31.85 -6.73 0.04
N ASP A 216 32.43 -6.59 1.23
CA ASP A 216 32.95 -5.32 1.77
C ASP A 216 34.07 -4.73 0.89
N LEU A 217 34.97 -5.59 0.40
CA LEU A 217 36.04 -5.19 -0.50
C LEU A 217 35.48 -4.56 -1.78
N GLY A 218 34.50 -5.20 -2.40
CA GLY A 218 33.85 -4.68 -3.60
C GLY A 218 33.17 -3.34 -3.36
N TYR A 219 32.40 -3.19 -2.26
CA TYR A 219 31.76 -1.92 -1.94
C TYR A 219 32.77 -0.78 -1.75
N LYS A 220 33.87 -1.02 -1.02
CA LYS A 220 34.92 -0.02 -0.81
C LYS A 220 35.63 0.37 -2.09
N THR A 221 35.97 -0.59 -2.95
CA THR A 221 36.65 -0.28 -4.21
C THR A 221 35.73 0.39 -5.22
N PHE A 222 34.47 -0.04 -5.30
CA PHE A 222 33.53 0.47 -6.30
C PHE A 222 32.94 1.83 -5.94
N ALA A 223 32.88 2.18 -4.65
CA ALA A 223 32.42 3.50 -4.20
C ALA A 223 33.29 4.65 -4.76
N ASP A 224 34.61 4.44 -4.87
CA ASP A 224 35.57 5.45 -5.32
C ASP A 224 35.88 5.37 -6.83
N THR A 225 35.25 4.43 -7.54
CA THR A 225 35.44 4.27 -8.99
C THR A 225 34.23 4.77 -9.75
N VAL A 226 34.47 5.64 -10.72
CA VAL A 226 33.47 6.06 -11.69
C VAL A 226 33.69 5.23 -12.96
N LEU A 227 32.65 4.52 -13.43
CA LEU A 227 32.74 3.73 -14.66
C LEU A 227 32.86 4.64 -15.89
N LEU A 228 32.00 5.64 -15.98
CA LEU A 228 31.95 6.62 -17.06
C LEU A 228 31.81 8.01 -16.46
N ASP A 229 32.75 8.90 -16.76
CA ASP A 229 32.65 10.30 -16.35
C ASP A 229 31.95 11.08 -17.46
N LEU A 230 30.65 11.28 -17.26
CA LEU A 230 29.81 12.06 -18.17
C LEU A 230 29.81 13.56 -17.81
N THR A 231 30.51 13.95 -16.75
CA THR A 231 30.57 15.35 -16.34
C THR A 231 31.33 16.15 -17.40
N GLY A 232 30.78 17.28 -17.81
CA GLY A 232 31.38 18.14 -18.84
C GLY A 232 31.14 17.73 -20.30
N ILE A 233 30.49 16.59 -20.60
CA ILE A 233 30.10 16.27 -21.99
C ILE A 233 29.15 17.35 -22.53
N ARG A 234 28.21 17.84 -21.72
CA ARG A 234 27.32 18.96 -22.10
C ARG A 234 28.07 20.28 -22.36
N ALA A 235 29.21 20.51 -21.72
CA ALA A 235 30.00 21.73 -21.89
C ALA A 235 30.79 21.73 -23.20
N LYS A 236 31.01 20.55 -23.82
CA LYS A 236 31.74 20.40 -25.09
C LYS A 236 30.90 20.77 -26.33
N GLY A 237 29.61 21.08 -26.18
CA GLY A 237 28.72 21.47 -27.29
C GLY A 237 28.26 20.29 -28.15
N PRO A 238 27.89 20.49 -29.43
CA PRO A 238 27.58 19.39 -30.36
C PRO A 238 28.83 18.52 -30.59
N ILE A 239 28.75 17.24 -30.24
CA ILE A 239 29.84 16.27 -30.42
C ILE A 239 29.43 15.26 -31.48
N ASP A 240 30.38 14.88 -32.34
CA ASP A 240 30.20 13.78 -33.27
C ASP A 240 30.05 12.44 -32.53
N CYS A 241 29.11 11.61 -32.99
CA CYS A 241 28.78 10.35 -32.33
C CYS A 241 29.96 9.36 -32.31
N GLU A 242 30.79 9.34 -33.36
CA GLU A 242 31.96 8.44 -33.41
C GLU A 242 33.06 8.89 -32.45
N LEU A 243 33.26 10.21 -32.30
CA LEU A 243 34.18 10.76 -31.29
C LEU A 243 33.69 10.45 -29.87
N LEU A 244 32.38 10.62 -29.60
CA LEU A 244 31.81 10.30 -28.29
C LEU A 244 31.95 8.81 -27.96
N LYS A 245 31.63 7.93 -28.91
CA LYS A 245 31.78 6.47 -28.74
C LYS A 245 33.23 6.09 -28.46
N THR A 246 34.18 6.74 -29.13
CA THR A 246 35.61 6.50 -28.91
C THR A 246 36.05 6.98 -27.53
N ASP A 247 35.62 8.16 -27.08
CA ASP A 247 35.93 8.70 -25.75
C ASP A 247 35.35 7.80 -24.65
N LEU A 248 34.08 7.39 -24.76
CA LEU A 248 33.44 6.46 -23.82
C LEU A 248 34.14 5.09 -23.80
N SER A 249 34.57 4.57 -24.95
CA SER A 249 35.33 3.32 -25.04
C SER A 249 36.68 3.42 -24.33
N ILE A 250 37.38 4.55 -24.46
CA ILE A 250 38.64 4.82 -23.76
C ILE A 250 38.41 4.90 -22.25
N GLN A 251 37.37 5.62 -21.80
CA GLN A 251 37.02 5.72 -20.39
C GLN A 251 36.66 4.35 -19.80
N ALA A 252 35.86 3.55 -20.51
CA ALA A 252 35.51 2.19 -20.10
C ALA A 252 36.75 1.29 -19.96
N ARG A 253 37.69 1.33 -20.91
CA ARG A 253 38.96 0.59 -20.82
C ARG A 253 39.81 1.04 -19.64
N LYS A 254 39.86 2.35 -19.37
CA LYS A 254 40.59 2.89 -18.22
C LYS A 254 39.97 2.45 -16.89
N ALA A 255 38.64 2.40 -16.80
CA ALA A 255 37.93 1.90 -15.64
C ALA A 255 38.16 0.38 -15.45
N GLU A 256 38.09 -0.40 -16.52
CA GLU A 256 38.42 -1.83 -16.53
C GLU A 256 39.83 -2.08 -16.01
N GLU A 257 40.83 -1.38 -16.56
CA GLU A 257 42.23 -1.50 -16.15
C GLU A 257 42.41 -1.13 -14.67
N LYS A 258 41.73 -0.07 -14.19
CA LYS A 258 41.75 0.30 -12.78
C LYS A 258 41.19 -0.82 -11.89
N ILE A 259 40.08 -1.45 -12.28
CA ILE A 259 39.47 -2.56 -11.52
C ILE A 259 40.39 -3.79 -11.52
N MET A 260 40.96 -4.14 -12.68
CA MET A 260 41.87 -5.27 -12.84
C MET A 260 43.19 -5.10 -12.07
N ASN A 261 43.64 -3.86 -11.88
CA ASN A 261 44.87 -3.56 -11.14
C ASN A 261 44.66 -3.27 -9.65
N THR A 262 43.42 -3.04 -9.19
CA THR A 262 43.15 -2.68 -7.78
C THR A 262 42.26 -3.67 -7.04
N TRP A 263 41.07 -3.97 -7.58
CA TRP A 263 40.11 -4.86 -6.93
C TRP A 263 40.48 -6.32 -7.13
N TYR A 264 40.71 -6.73 -8.38
CA TYR A 264 41.00 -8.13 -8.72
C TYR A 264 42.23 -8.72 -7.97
N PRO A 265 43.36 -8.01 -7.83
CA PRO A 265 44.51 -8.55 -7.09
C PRO A 265 44.23 -8.70 -5.59
N LYS A 266 43.41 -7.81 -5.02
CA LYS A 266 42.96 -7.93 -3.62
C LYS A 266 42.05 -9.13 -3.41
N VAL A 267 41.18 -9.43 -4.38
CA VAL A 267 40.36 -10.64 -4.39
C VAL A 267 41.24 -11.88 -4.46
N ILE A 268 42.23 -11.93 -5.36
CA ILE A 268 43.18 -13.04 -5.43
C ILE A 268 43.90 -13.21 -4.08
N ASN A 269 44.45 -12.14 -3.51
CA ASN A 269 45.14 -12.20 -2.22
C ASN A 269 44.25 -12.68 -1.07
N LEU A 270 42.94 -12.39 -1.10
CA LEU A 270 41.98 -12.91 -0.13
C LEU A 270 41.90 -14.44 -0.21
N PHE A 271 41.80 -15.00 -1.41
CA PHE A 271 41.65 -16.45 -1.62
C PHE A 271 42.97 -17.23 -1.60
N THR A 272 44.12 -16.55 -1.71
CA THR A 272 45.45 -17.17 -1.53
C THR A 272 45.73 -17.53 -0.07
N LYS A 273 45.06 -16.87 0.89
CA LYS A 273 45.22 -17.14 2.32
C LYS A 273 44.48 -18.42 2.70
N LYS A 274 45.15 -19.31 3.46
CA LYS A 274 44.55 -20.56 3.95
C LYS A 274 43.33 -20.34 4.85
N GLU A 275 43.29 -19.21 5.56
CA GLU A 275 42.16 -18.75 6.39
C GLU A 275 40.86 -18.61 5.57
N ALA A 276 40.96 -18.28 4.28
CA ALA A 276 39.78 -18.10 3.42
C ALA A 276 39.06 -19.41 3.09
N LEU A 277 39.75 -20.54 3.26
CA LEU A 277 39.26 -21.90 3.01
C LEU A 277 38.99 -22.68 4.32
N GLU A 278 39.10 -22.01 5.47
CA GLU A 278 38.95 -22.63 6.78
C GLU A 278 37.52 -23.16 6.97
N GLY A 279 37.39 -24.46 7.24
CA GLY A 279 36.10 -25.13 7.42
C GLY A 279 35.44 -25.67 6.14
N ILE A 280 36.08 -25.52 4.97
CA ILE A 280 35.56 -26.04 3.70
C ILE A 280 36.15 -27.43 3.42
N LYS A 281 35.27 -28.41 3.18
CA LYS A 281 35.69 -29.75 2.74
C LYS A 281 36.24 -29.69 1.31
N PRO A 282 37.29 -30.45 0.97
CA PRO A 282 37.89 -30.43 -0.36
C PRO A 282 36.89 -30.79 -1.47
N GLU A 283 35.94 -31.68 -1.18
CA GLU A 283 34.86 -32.09 -2.09
C GLU A 283 33.89 -30.96 -2.46
N LYS A 284 33.82 -29.88 -1.66
CA LYS A 284 32.91 -28.75 -1.87
C LYS A 284 33.62 -27.47 -2.33
N LEU A 285 34.91 -27.55 -2.66
CA LEU A 285 35.66 -26.40 -3.15
C LEU A 285 35.07 -25.83 -4.45
N ASP A 286 34.61 -26.69 -5.36
CA ASP A 286 33.99 -26.24 -6.61
C ASP A 286 32.70 -25.43 -6.34
N ALA A 287 31.84 -25.92 -5.44
CA ALA A 287 30.63 -25.20 -5.04
C ALA A 287 30.95 -23.85 -4.38
N PHE A 288 32.01 -23.81 -3.57
CA PHE A 288 32.49 -22.57 -2.96
C PHE A 288 32.97 -21.57 -4.02
N TYR A 289 33.83 -21.98 -4.96
CA TYR A 289 34.31 -21.09 -6.01
C TYR A 289 33.20 -20.67 -6.99
N ASN A 290 32.19 -21.52 -7.22
CA ASN A 290 30.98 -21.12 -7.96
C ASN A 290 30.22 -20.00 -7.25
N CYS A 291 30.10 -20.05 -5.91
CA CYS A 291 29.53 -18.97 -5.13
C CYS A 291 30.38 -17.69 -5.24
N VAL A 292 31.71 -17.80 -5.13
CA VAL A 292 32.64 -16.66 -5.29
C VAL A 292 32.47 -16.03 -6.66
N SER A 293 32.47 -16.84 -7.72
CA SER A 293 32.29 -16.37 -9.10
C SER A 293 30.95 -15.64 -9.27
N THR A 294 29.86 -16.22 -8.76
CA THR A 294 28.53 -15.61 -8.80
C THR A 294 28.52 -14.27 -8.05
N LEU A 295 29.14 -14.20 -6.87
CA LEU A 295 29.21 -13.00 -6.07
C LEU A 295 30.02 -11.90 -6.78
N MET A 296 31.17 -12.25 -7.35
CA MET A 296 32.00 -11.33 -8.14
C MET A 296 31.24 -10.80 -9.36
N SER A 297 30.55 -11.67 -10.11
CA SER A 297 29.71 -11.27 -11.24
C SER A 297 28.59 -10.33 -10.80
N ASN A 298 27.93 -10.61 -9.68
CA ASN A 298 26.89 -9.74 -9.14
C ASN A 298 27.43 -8.37 -8.73
N GLN A 299 28.62 -8.30 -8.12
CA GLN A 299 29.24 -7.03 -7.75
C GLN A 299 29.60 -6.18 -8.98
N VAL A 300 30.17 -6.78 -10.03
CA VAL A 300 30.50 -6.08 -11.28
C VAL A 300 29.23 -5.64 -12.01
N ASN A 301 28.19 -6.49 -12.05
CA ASN A 301 26.90 -6.12 -12.64
C ASN A 301 26.23 -4.97 -11.88
N ALA A 302 26.26 -5.00 -10.54
CA ALA A 302 25.76 -3.91 -9.73
C ALA A 302 26.53 -2.62 -10.06
N PHE A 303 27.87 -2.68 -10.14
CA PHE A 303 28.68 -1.54 -10.52
C PHE A 303 28.31 -0.96 -11.89
N TYR A 304 28.03 -1.81 -12.89
CA TYR A 304 27.59 -1.38 -14.22
C TYR A 304 26.22 -0.67 -14.22
N ILE A 305 25.31 -1.03 -13.31
CA ILE A 305 23.98 -0.40 -13.23
C ILE A 305 24.05 0.97 -12.53
N TYR A 306 25.02 1.18 -11.63
CA TYR A 306 25.24 2.43 -10.91
C TYR A 306 26.06 3.48 -11.70
N VAL A 307 25.83 3.61 -13.01
CA VAL A 307 26.34 4.76 -13.78
C VAL A 307 25.57 6.01 -13.34
N LYS A 308 26.27 6.92 -12.64
CA LYS A 308 25.76 8.24 -12.21
C LYS A 308 25.89 9.27 -13.33
#